data_AF-A0A936M4Q3-F1
#
_entry.id   AF-A0A936M4Q3-F1
#
_cell.length_a   1.000
_cell.length_b   1.000
_cell.length_c   1.000
_cell.angle_alpha   90.00
_cell.angle_beta   90.00
_cell.angle_gamma   90.00
#
_symmetry.space_group_name_H-M   'P 1'
#
loop_
_entity.id
_entity.type
_entity.pdbx_description
1 polymer ?
#
loop_
_entity_poly.entity_id
_entity_poly.type
_entity_poly.pdbx_seq_one_letter_code
_entity_poly.pdbx_strand_id
1 'polypeptide(L)'
;MKLISVIFGSFLALYACGGGDTTKTGNSGPLASPAEQVRTAGPGDATAAAPTPAQTGPRTVMDYFALLPEKYFTLEGCDRATDKECKKARADYLKTFTEVEDVKNGYFKGGCDGAQSCIEMAIFKRPDGTYLVGVATFAEMMNDFYFLDYADGKWTDVSTSVVPEYSKKNWYELPRVGTTMKVFSKKIVEETAEFEISDKGKLLYSLAWMDGKFAKQK
;
A
#
# COMPACT_ATOMS: atom_id res chain seq x y z
N MET A 1 -18.42 -12.18 44.39
CA MET A 1 -17.53 -13.36 44.34
C MET A 1 -18.14 -14.41 43.44
N LYS A 2 -17.57 -14.62 42.26
CA LYS A 2 -17.67 -15.86 41.47
C LYS A 2 -16.47 -15.85 40.50
N LEU A 3 -15.46 -16.62 40.87
CA LEU A 3 -14.22 -16.85 40.13
C LEU A 3 -14.55 -17.88 39.03
N ILE A 4 -14.29 -17.55 37.76
CA ILE A 4 -14.30 -18.54 36.67
C ILE A 4 -12.90 -18.55 36.08
N SER A 5 -12.14 -19.58 36.48
CA SER A 5 -10.83 -19.91 35.93
C SER A 5 -11.01 -20.55 34.56
N VAL A 6 -10.40 -19.98 33.52
CA VAL A 6 -10.30 -20.62 32.20
C VAL A 6 -8.84 -21.05 32.00
N ILE A 7 -8.66 -22.36 31.83
CA ILE A 7 -7.37 -23.04 31.68
C ILE A 7 -6.91 -22.92 30.21
N PHE A 8 -5.67 -22.46 30.04
CA PHE A 8 -4.93 -22.46 28.78
C PHE A 8 -4.61 -23.90 28.34
N GLY A 9 -5.05 -24.26 27.12
CA GLY A 9 -4.64 -25.49 26.44
C GLY A 9 -3.77 -25.17 25.23
N SER A 10 -2.46 -25.25 25.40
CA SER A 10 -1.47 -25.14 24.32
C SER A 10 -1.44 -26.42 23.49
N PHE A 11 -1.77 -26.33 22.20
CA PHE A 11 -1.49 -27.39 21.21
C PHE A 11 -0.27 -26.98 20.37
N LEU A 12 0.87 -27.58 20.69
CA LEU A 12 2.06 -27.63 19.85
C LEU A 12 1.86 -28.73 18.80
N ALA A 13 1.66 -28.35 17.53
CA ALA A 13 1.79 -29.26 16.40
C ALA A 13 3.16 -29.05 15.75
N LEU A 14 4.08 -29.97 16.03
CA LEU A 14 5.35 -30.12 15.32
C LEU A 14 5.06 -30.74 13.95
N TYR A 15 5.25 -29.97 12.87
CA TYR A 15 5.35 -30.53 11.53
C TYR A 15 6.81 -30.74 11.16
N ALA A 16 7.15 -32.01 10.95
CA ALA A 16 8.37 -32.45 10.31
C ALA A 16 8.15 -32.52 8.78
N CYS A 17 9.07 -31.95 8.00
CA CYS A 17 9.33 -32.40 6.63
C CYS A 17 10.84 -32.46 6.45
N GLY A 18 11.33 -33.68 6.19
CA GLY A 18 12.72 -33.95 5.86
C GLY A 18 12.97 -34.00 4.36
N GLY A 19 14.26 -33.94 4.03
CA GLY A 19 14.92 -34.83 3.07
C GLY A 19 14.80 -34.51 1.59
N GLY A 20 15.93 -34.16 0.96
CA GLY A 20 16.08 -34.24 -0.49
C GLY A 20 17.32 -33.55 -1.06
N ASP A 21 18.52 -34.03 -0.72
CA ASP A 21 19.71 -33.79 -1.52
C ASP A 21 19.64 -34.62 -2.81
N THR A 22 19.95 -34.03 -3.97
CA THR A 22 20.60 -34.78 -5.06
C THR A 22 21.39 -33.88 -6.00
N THR A 23 22.62 -34.36 -6.21
CA THR A 23 23.77 -33.88 -6.98
C THR A 23 23.64 -33.88 -8.51
N LYS A 24 24.47 -33.02 -9.13
CA LYS A 24 25.22 -33.15 -10.42
C LYS A 24 24.37 -33.19 -11.70
N THR A 25 24.69 -32.46 -12.78
CA THR A 25 25.86 -32.63 -13.68
C THR A 25 25.78 -31.46 -14.68
N GLY A 26 26.77 -30.59 -14.87
CA GLY A 26 27.91 -30.78 -15.78
C GLY A 26 27.50 -30.77 -17.26
N ASN A 27 27.66 -29.65 -17.99
CA ASN A 27 28.54 -29.62 -19.17
C ASN A 27 28.74 -28.22 -19.75
N SER A 28 30.00 -27.94 -20.05
CA SER A 28 30.59 -26.84 -20.80
C SER A 28 30.34 -26.95 -22.31
N GLY A 29 30.27 -25.81 -22.99
CA GLY A 29 30.33 -25.72 -24.46
C GLY A 29 30.21 -24.27 -24.95
N PRO A 30 31.21 -23.71 -25.67
CA PRO A 30 31.32 -22.28 -25.93
C PRO A 30 30.82 -21.84 -27.32
N LEU A 31 30.79 -20.51 -27.50
CA LEU A 31 30.96 -19.75 -28.74
C LEU A 31 29.87 -19.84 -29.83
N ALA A 32 29.15 -18.73 -30.01
CA ALA A 32 29.15 -17.99 -31.28
C ALA A 32 28.43 -16.64 -31.12
N SER A 33 29.19 -15.55 -31.15
CA SER A 33 28.68 -14.22 -31.53
C SER A 33 28.38 -14.21 -33.02
N PRO A 34 27.23 -13.70 -33.45
CA PRO A 34 27.08 -13.13 -34.78
C PRO A 34 27.00 -11.60 -34.69
N ALA A 35 28.02 -10.98 -35.27
CA ALA A 35 27.95 -9.77 -36.09
C ALA A 35 27.00 -8.63 -35.66
N GLU A 36 27.65 -7.60 -35.15
CA GLU A 36 27.23 -6.21 -35.11
C GLU A 36 26.72 -5.76 -36.50
N GLN A 37 25.40 -5.70 -36.67
CA GLN A 37 24.79 -5.03 -37.82
C GLN A 37 24.76 -3.52 -37.56
N VAL A 38 25.73 -2.82 -38.13
CA VAL A 38 25.70 -1.37 -38.31
C VAL A 38 24.50 -1.03 -39.19
N ARG A 39 23.42 -0.56 -38.58
CA ARG A 39 22.31 0.08 -39.28
C ARG A 39 22.63 1.57 -39.40
N THR A 40 22.98 2.00 -40.61
CA THR A 40 22.94 3.39 -41.04
C THR A 40 21.49 3.87 -40.99
N ALA A 41 21.14 4.62 -39.95
CA ALA A 41 19.90 5.38 -39.89
C ALA A 41 20.05 6.64 -40.77
N GLY A 42 19.17 6.78 -41.76
CA GLY A 42 19.01 8.01 -42.52
C GLY A 42 18.49 9.17 -41.66
N PRO A 43 18.59 10.41 -42.13
CA PRO A 43 18.15 11.59 -41.40
C PRO A 43 16.61 11.66 -41.47
N GLY A 44 15.95 10.91 -40.60
CA GLY A 44 14.53 11.06 -40.31
C GLY A 44 14.37 11.97 -39.11
N ASP A 45 13.66 13.08 -39.30
CA ASP A 45 13.32 14.09 -38.29
C ASP A 45 12.93 13.47 -36.94
N ALA A 46 13.91 13.39 -36.04
CA ALA A 46 13.67 13.22 -34.63
C ALA A 46 13.05 14.52 -34.13
N THR A 47 11.73 14.61 -34.24
CA THR A 47 10.96 15.60 -33.49
C THR A 47 11.20 15.28 -32.02
N ALA A 48 12.17 15.97 -31.42
CA ALA A 48 12.49 15.86 -30.02
C ALA A 48 11.20 16.13 -29.24
N ALA A 49 10.65 15.08 -28.63
CA ALA A 49 9.52 15.22 -27.72
C ALA A 49 9.91 16.27 -26.69
N ALA A 50 9.16 17.37 -26.64
CA ALA A 50 9.39 18.43 -25.69
C ALA A 50 9.46 17.82 -24.28
N PRO A 51 10.42 18.23 -23.43
CA PRO A 51 10.54 17.69 -22.09
C PRO A 51 9.22 17.95 -21.36
N THR A 52 8.57 16.86 -20.92
CA THR A 52 7.40 16.92 -20.05
C THR A 52 7.75 17.83 -18.87
N PRO A 53 6.93 18.85 -18.54
CA PRO A 53 7.21 19.77 -17.46
C PRO A 53 7.56 19.00 -16.18
N ALA A 54 8.65 19.40 -15.52
CA ALA A 54 9.06 18.78 -14.26
C ALA A 54 7.91 18.88 -13.26
N GLN A 55 7.31 17.74 -12.90
CA GLN A 55 6.22 17.72 -11.92
C GLN A 55 6.71 18.31 -10.59
N THR A 56 6.15 19.45 -10.21
CA THR A 56 6.36 20.10 -8.93
C THR A 56 5.35 19.51 -7.93
N GLY A 57 5.78 18.53 -7.14
CA GLY A 57 4.91 17.87 -6.17
C GLY A 57 5.57 16.67 -5.48
N PRO A 58 4.91 16.07 -4.47
CA PRO A 58 5.36 14.84 -3.82
C PRO A 58 5.50 13.70 -4.84
N ARG A 59 6.55 12.88 -4.70
CA ARG A 59 6.87 11.81 -5.67
C ARG A 59 6.98 10.44 -5.03
N THR A 60 7.28 10.40 -3.74
CA THR A 60 7.45 9.15 -2.99
C THR A 60 6.29 8.97 -2.01
N VAL A 61 6.04 7.72 -1.63
CA VAL A 61 5.05 7.41 -0.58
C VAL A 61 5.34 8.16 0.73
N MET A 62 6.61 8.42 1.03
CA MET A 62 7.02 9.19 2.22
C MET A 62 6.73 10.68 2.08
N ASP A 63 6.86 11.27 0.88
CA ASP A 63 6.45 12.66 0.64
C ASP A 63 4.94 12.81 0.85
N TYR A 64 4.16 11.84 0.37
CA TYR A 64 2.72 11.80 0.58
C TYR A 64 2.36 11.61 2.05
N PHE A 65 3.04 10.70 2.76
CA PHE A 65 2.85 10.52 4.20
C PHE A 65 3.16 11.80 4.98
N ALA A 66 4.22 12.53 4.62
CA ALA A 66 4.59 13.78 5.28
C ALA A 66 3.51 14.88 5.13
N LEU A 67 2.67 14.79 4.09
CA LEU A 67 1.62 15.75 3.76
C LEU A 67 0.21 15.25 4.10
N LEU A 68 0.06 14.01 4.58
CA LEU A 68 -1.24 13.35 4.76
C LEU A 68 -2.04 14.00 5.90
N PRO A 69 -3.23 14.59 5.67
CA PRO A 69 -4.01 15.25 6.71
C PRO A 69 -4.42 14.30 7.84
N GLU A 70 -4.47 14.82 9.06
CA GLU A 70 -4.85 14.06 10.26
C GLU A 70 -6.21 13.36 10.17
N LYS A 71 -7.14 13.91 9.38
CA LYS A 71 -8.46 13.28 9.20
C LYS A 71 -8.38 11.88 8.57
N TYR A 72 -7.27 11.54 7.91
CA TYR A 72 -7.04 10.20 7.36
C TYR A 72 -6.12 9.35 8.25
N PHE A 73 -5.31 9.98 9.10
CA PHE A 73 -4.43 9.30 10.05
C PHE A 73 -4.04 10.26 11.17
N THR A 74 -4.63 10.06 12.35
CA THR A 74 -4.36 10.87 13.54
C THR A 74 -3.03 10.46 14.15
N LEU A 75 -2.19 11.45 14.46
CA LEU A 75 -0.91 11.23 15.15
C LEU A 75 -0.98 11.78 16.56
N GLU A 76 -0.55 11.01 17.56
CA GLU A 76 -0.45 11.54 18.91
C GLU A 76 0.56 12.69 18.97
N GLY A 77 0.19 13.75 19.68
CA GLY A 77 1.01 14.95 19.79
C GLY A 77 0.90 15.91 18.60
N CYS A 78 0.09 15.62 17.59
CA CYS A 78 -0.32 16.58 16.57
C CYS A 78 -1.66 17.22 16.95
N ASP A 79 -1.74 18.56 16.94
CA ASP A 79 -3.01 19.26 17.15
C ASP A 79 -3.72 19.48 15.82
N ARG A 80 -4.79 18.72 15.60
CA ARG A 80 -5.63 18.77 14.39
C ARG A 80 -6.14 20.15 14.01
N ALA A 81 -6.45 20.99 15.00
CA ALA A 81 -7.05 22.29 14.74
C ALA A 81 -6.01 23.33 14.32
N THR A 82 -4.77 23.18 14.79
CA THR A 82 -3.72 24.19 14.62
C THR A 82 -2.52 23.70 13.80
N ASP A 83 -2.50 22.42 13.41
CA ASP A 83 -1.37 21.71 12.77
C ASP A 83 -0.05 21.86 13.55
N LYS A 84 -0.16 22.12 14.87
CA LYS A 84 0.97 22.38 15.74
C LYS A 84 1.63 21.06 16.14
N GLU A 85 2.96 21.07 16.16
CA GLU A 85 3.82 19.90 16.45
C GLU A 85 3.67 18.69 15.50
N CYS A 86 2.80 18.76 14.50
CA CYS A 86 2.52 17.64 13.58
C CYS A 86 3.73 17.14 12.80
N LYS A 87 4.63 18.06 12.42
CA LYS A 87 5.92 17.70 11.79
C LYS A 87 6.80 16.87 12.74
N LYS A 88 6.82 17.22 14.03
CA LYS A 88 7.59 16.49 15.04
C LYS A 88 6.94 15.14 15.33
N ALA A 89 5.62 15.12 15.55
CA ALA A 89 4.86 13.88 15.75
C ALA A 89 5.07 12.87 14.61
N ARG A 90 5.04 13.33 13.35
CA ARG A 90 5.38 12.48 12.18
C ARG A 90 6.80 11.93 12.25
N ALA A 91 7.78 12.76 12.55
CA ALA A 91 9.17 12.33 12.63
C ALA A 91 9.39 11.28 13.74
N ASP A 92 8.78 11.50 14.91
CA ASP A 92 8.83 10.59 16.05
C ASP A 92 8.08 9.27 15.74
N TYR A 93 6.94 9.35 15.06
CA TYR A 93 6.20 8.18 14.57
C TYR A 93 7.04 7.35 13.61
N LEU A 94 7.63 7.97 12.59
CA LEU A 94 8.47 7.26 11.60
C LEU A 94 9.67 6.58 12.25
N LYS A 95 10.29 7.21 13.25
CA LYS A 95 11.42 6.62 13.98
C LYS A 95 11.03 5.36 14.77
N THR A 96 9.80 5.33 15.30
CA THR A 96 9.40 4.34 16.32
C THR A 96 8.56 3.21 15.73
N PHE A 97 7.68 3.54 14.77
CA PHE A 97 6.63 2.64 14.29
C PHE A 97 6.76 2.26 12.82
N THR A 98 7.81 2.68 12.11
CA THR A 98 8.01 2.22 10.72
C THR A 98 8.31 0.72 10.70
N GLU A 99 7.40 -0.07 10.13
CA GLU A 99 7.59 -1.51 9.95
C GLU A 99 8.18 -1.81 8.56
N VAL A 100 7.68 -1.12 7.53
CA VAL A 100 8.13 -1.29 6.15
C VAL A 100 8.21 0.07 5.47
N GLU A 101 9.38 0.39 4.95
CA GLU A 101 9.59 1.50 4.02
C GLU A 101 10.11 0.93 2.70
N ASP A 102 9.27 0.96 1.66
CA ASP A 102 9.59 0.44 0.33
C ASP A 102 9.33 1.51 -0.73
N VAL A 103 10.12 2.58 -0.67
CA VAL A 103 10.02 3.74 -1.57
C VAL A 103 10.09 3.33 -3.04
N LYS A 104 10.89 2.30 -3.37
CA LYS A 104 11.06 1.80 -4.74
C LYS A 104 9.74 1.29 -5.31
N ASN A 105 8.97 0.56 -4.51
CA ASN A 105 7.67 0.05 -4.91
C ASN A 105 6.51 1.00 -4.52
N GLY A 106 6.83 2.14 -3.91
CA GLY A 106 5.83 3.13 -3.50
C GLY A 106 4.94 2.66 -2.36
N TYR A 107 5.47 1.85 -1.43
CA TYR A 107 4.73 1.28 -0.31
C TYR A 107 5.33 1.67 1.04
N PHE A 108 4.46 1.89 2.02
CA PHE A 108 4.82 2.19 3.41
C PHE A 108 3.85 1.47 4.36
N LYS A 109 4.38 0.93 5.46
CA LYS A 109 3.59 0.39 6.56
C LYS A 109 4.14 0.89 7.90
N GLY A 110 3.27 1.55 8.65
CA GLY A 110 3.48 1.94 10.03
C GLY A 110 2.68 1.04 10.99
N GLY A 111 3.31 0.68 12.10
CA GLY A 111 2.72 -0.11 13.16
C GLY A 111 1.71 0.67 14.01
N CYS A 112 1.03 -0.07 14.88
CA CYS A 112 0.14 0.46 15.90
C CYS A 112 0.93 0.70 17.19
N ASP A 113 0.66 1.79 17.91
CA ASP A 113 1.27 2.04 19.22
C ASP A 113 0.32 1.74 20.40
N GLY A 114 -0.86 1.18 20.11
CA GLY A 114 -1.90 0.84 21.07
C GLY A 114 -2.87 1.99 21.37
N ALA A 115 -2.49 3.24 21.12
CA ALA A 115 -3.37 4.41 21.22
C ALA A 115 -3.75 4.99 19.84
N GLN A 116 -2.91 4.76 18.84
CA GLN A 116 -3.04 5.18 17.46
C GLN A 116 -3.28 3.96 16.55
N SER A 117 -4.01 4.20 15.46
CA SER A 117 -4.20 3.23 14.39
C SER A 117 -2.86 2.82 13.76
N CYS A 118 -2.79 1.62 13.19
CA CYS A 118 -1.79 1.27 12.19
C CYS A 118 -2.11 1.99 10.87
N ILE A 119 -1.11 2.15 10.01
CA ILE A 119 -1.29 2.70 8.66
C ILE A 119 -0.55 1.88 7.60
N GLU A 120 -1.20 1.68 6.47
CA GLU A 120 -0.56 1.24 5.22
C GLU A 120 -0.83 2.26 4.12
N MET A 121 0.19 2.53 3.30
CA MET A 121 0.07 3.40 2.13
C MET A 121 0.70 2.75 0.90
N ALA A 122 0.07 2.96 -0.25
CA ALA A 122 0.61 2.59 -1.55
C ALA A 122 0.32 3.67 -2.59
N ILE A 123 1.25 3.97 -3.48
CA ILE A 123 1.02 4.93 -4.57
C ILE A 123 0.94 4.25 -5.93
N PHE A 124 0.00 4.72 -6.75
CA PHE A 124 -0.28 4.16 -8.08
C PHE A 124 -0.05 5.24 -9.13
N LYS A 125 0.98 5.05 -9.96
CA LYS A 125 1.36 6.03 -10.98
C LYS A 125 0.34 6.06 -12.13
N ARG A 126 -0.12 7.25 -12.49
CA ARG A 126 -1.00 7.52 -13.63
C ARG A 126 -0.21 7.79 -14.91
N PRO A 127 -0.83 7.63 -16.10
CA PRO A 127 -0.18 7.95 -17.38
C PRO A 127 0.28 9.40 -17.51
N ASP A 128 -0.44 10.34 -16.88
CA ASP A 128 -0.08 11.77 -16.81
C ASP A 128 1.09 12.06 -15.85
N GLY A 129 1.66 11.02 -15.24
CA GLY A 129 2.74 11.08 -14.28
C GLY A 129 2.31 11.36 -12.84
N THR A 130 1.05 11.74 -12.60
CA THR A 130 0.55 11.96 -11.22
C THR A 130 0.35 10.63 -10.49
N TYR A 131 0.00 10.68 -9.21
CA TYR A 131 -0.21 9.48 -8.41
C TYR A 131 -1.58 9.49 -7.74
N LEU A 132 -2.22 8.32 -7.72
CA LEU A 132 -3.26 8.01 -6.75
C LEU A 132 -2.60 7.46 -5.48
N VAL A 133 -3.06 7.87 -4.31
CA VAL A 133 -2.54 7.40 -3.01
C VAL A 133 -3.59 6.54 -2.32
N GLY A 134 -3.33 5.24 -2.17
CA GLY A 134 -4.10 4.37 -1.29
C GLY A 134 -3.64 4.54 0.15
N VAL A 135 -4.59 4.69 1.07
CA VAL A 135 -4.37 4.77 2.52
C VAL A 135 -5.30 3.78 3.20
N ALA A 136 -4.76 2.87 4.00
CA ALA A 136 -5.53 1.99 4.85
C ALA A 136 -5.12 2.22 6.30
N THR A 137 -6.09 2.39 7.20
CA THR A 137 -5.84 2.52 8.64
C THR A 137 -6.55 1.43 9.39
N PHE A 138 -5.86 0.84 10.37
CA PHE A 138 -6.37 -0.26 11.16
C PHE A 138 -6.32 0.09 12.65
N ALA A 139 -7.48 0.11 13.30
CA ALA A 139 -7.62 0.28 14.74
C ALA A 139 -8.53 -0.80 15.30
N GLU A 140 -8.50 -0.97 16.62
CA GLU A 140 -9.32 -1.98 17.33
C GLU A 140 -10.82 -1.89 16.96
N MET A 141 -11.33 -0.68 16.79
CA MET A 141 -12.75 -0.38 16.59
C MET A 141 -13.10 0.16 15.19
N MET A 142 -12.11 0.32 14.30
CA MET A 142 -12.34 0.92 12.99
C MET A 142 -11.25 0.54 12.00
N ASN A 143 -11.69 0.19 10.78
CA ASN A 143 -10.82 0.00 9.63
C ASN A 143 -11.35 0.87 8.49
N ASP A 144 -10.52 1.78 8.00
CA ASP A 144 -10.85 2.71 6.94
C ASP A 144 -9.89 2.56 5.76
N PHE A 145 -10.42 2.79 4.55
CA PHE A 145 -9.68 2.66 3.31
C PHE A 145 -10.02 3.84 2.40
N TYR A 146 -9.02 4.63 2.03
CA TYR A 146 -9.18 5.81 1.18
C TYR A 146 -8.28 5.72 -0.05
N PHE A 147 -8.76 6.25 -1.17
CA PHE A 147 -7.98 6.47 -2.38
C PHE A 147 -8.02 7.95 -2.70
N LEU A 148 -6.87 8.59 -2.59
CA LEU A 148 -6.76 10.04 -2.51
C LEU A 148 -5.99 10.60 -3.69
N ASP A 149 -6.48 11.71 -4.20
CA ASP A 149 -5.74 12.58 -5.11
C ASP A 149 -5.10 13.73 -4.34
N TYR A 150 -3.90 14.09 -4.76
CA TYR A 150 -3.20 15.27 -4.28
C TYR A 150 -2.88 16.18 -5.46
N ALA A 151 -3.46 17.38 -5.45
CA ALA A 151 -3.21 18.41 -6.45
C ALA A 151 -3.21 19.78 -5.78
N ASP A 152 -2.26 20.64 -6.14
CA ASP A 152 -2.16 22.04 -5.68
C ASP A 152 -2.27 22.21 -4.16
N GLY A 153 -1.63 21.33 -3.39
CA GLY A 153 -1.65 21.38 -1.92
C GLY A 153 -2.88 20.77 -1.26
N LYS A 154 -3.80 20.18 -2.04
CA LYS A 154 -5.11 19.71 -1.55
C LYS A 154 -5.30 18.22 -1.76
N TRP A 155 -5.87 17.59 -0.74
CA TRP A 155 -6.23 16.17 -0.75
C TRP A 155 -7.73 15.99 -1.02
N THR A 156 -8.07 15.17 -2.01
CA THR A 156 -9.44 14.82 -2.37
C THR A 156 -9.63 13.33 -2.28
N ASP A 157 -10.67 12.87 -1.57
CA ASP A 157 -11.08 11.47 -1.60
C ASP A 157 -11.82 11.18 -2.91
N VAL A 158 -11.22 10.32 -3.73
CA VAL A 158 -11.72 9.92 -5.05
C VAL A 158 -12.11 8.44 -5.10
N SER A 159 -12.19 7.77 -3.94
CA SER A 159 -12.41 6.32 -3.82
C SER A 159 -13.58 5.80 -4.65
N THR A 160 -14.72 6.48 -4.59
CA THR A 160 -15.94 6.09 -5.33
C THR A 160 -15.82 6.23 -6.84
N SER A 161 -14.91 7.07 -7.33
CA SER A 161 -14.68 7.28 -8.77
C SER A 161 -13.60 6.38 -9.35
N VAL A 162 -12.55 6.05 -8.59
CA VAL A 162 -11.37 5.33 -9.11
C VAL A 162 -11.39 3.84 -8.81
N VAL A 163 -12.15 3.41 -7.80
CA VAL A 163 -12.28 2.00 -7.41
C VAL A 163 -13.67 1.49 -7.82
N PRO A 164 -13.75 0.52 -8.76
CA PRO A 164 -15.01 -0.09 -9.15
C PRO A 164 -15.72 -0.74 -7.95
N GLU A 165 -16.99 -0.38 -7.77
CA GLU A 165 -17.83 -0.87 -6.66
C GLU A 165 -17.17 -0.64 -5.29
N TYR A 166 -16.55 0.53 -5.13
CA TYR A 166 -16.02 0.94 -3.84
C TYR A 166 -17.09 0.88 -2.74
N SER A 167 -16.74 0.28 -1.60
CA SER A 167 -17.63 0.11 -0.46
C SER A 167 -16.82 0.10 0.82
N LYS A 168 -17.29 0.85 1.82
CA LYS A 168 -16.72 0.82 3.19
C LYS A 168 -16.92 -0.54 3.89
N LYS A 169 -17.75 -1.43 3.30
CA LYS A 169 -17.96 -2.81 3.77
C LYS A 169 -16.97 -3.81 3.15
N ASN A 170 -16.00 -3.33 2.38
CA ASN A 170 -14.93 -4.14 1.82
C ASN A 170 -13.61 -3.84 2.54
N TRP A 171 -12.70 -4.81 2.49
CA TRP A 171 -11.33 -4.68 2.95
C TRP A 171 -10.40 -4.63 1.74
N TYR A 172 -9.57 -3.59 1.66
CA TYR A 172 -8.67 -3.36 0.53
C TYR A 172 -7.23 -3.62 0.94
N GLU A 173 -6.61 -4.66 0.39
CA GLU A 173 -5.21 -5.01 0.66
C GLU A 173 -4.30 -4.30 -0.35
N LEU A 174 -3.60 -3.27 0.13
CA LEU A 174 -2.70 -2.46 -0.69
C LEU A 174 -1.46 -3.29 -1.10
N PRO A 175 -1.09 -3.34 -2.38
CA PRO A 175 0.05 -4.13 -2.83
C PRO A 175 1.36 -3.46 -2.43
N ARG A 176 2.22 -4.19 -1.73
CA ARG A 176 3.63 -3.80 -1.57
C ARG A 176 4.41 -3.95 -2.88
N VAL A 177 4.16 -5.03 -3.62
CA VAL A 177 4.85 -5.33 -4.89
C VAL A 177 3.80 -5.52 -5.98
N GLY A 178 4.03 -4.87 -7.13
CA GLY A 178 3.07 -4.85 -8.23
C GLY A 178 1.96 -3.82 -7.98
N THR A 179 0.92 -3.87 -8.82
CA THR A 179 -0.16 -2.87 -8.82
C THR A 179 -1.55 -3.49 -8.75
N THR A 180 -1.61 -4.77 -8.34
CA THR A 180 -2.87 -5.49 -8.16
C THR A 180 -3.29 -5.46 -6.70
N MET A 181 -4.43 -4.84 -6.44
CA MET A 181 -5.06 -4.78 -5.13
C MET A 181 -6.05 -5.92 -4.97
N LYS A 182 -6.06 -6.59 -3.81
CA LYS A 182 -7.07 -7.60 -3.50
C LYS A 182 -8.18 -6.97 -2.68
N VAL A 183 -9.43 -7.32 -3.01
CA VAL A 183 -10.62 -6.84 -2.33
C VAL A 183 -11.31 -8.00 -1.64
N PHE A 184 -11.52 -7.88 -0.34
CA PHE A 184 -12.16 -8.90 0.49
C PHE A 184 -13.46 -8.35 1.07
N SER A 185 -14.37 -9.24 1.46
CA SER A 185 -15.51 -8.84 2.29
C SER A 185 -15.00 -8.42 3.66
N LYS A 186 -15.54 -7.35 4.24
CA LYS A 186 -15.34 -7.05 5.66
C LYS A 186 -16.24 -7.98 6.49
N LYS A 187 -15.64 -8.77 7.38
CA LYS A 187 -16.37 -9.66 8.29
C LYS A 187 -16.55 -8.92 9.60
N ILE A 188 -17.76 -8.44 9.87
CA ILE A 188 -18.10 -7.85 11.17
C ILE A 188 -18.05 -8.96 12.22
N VAL A 189 -17.20 -8.79 13.22
CA VAL A 189 -17.02 -9.72 14.34
C VAL A 189 -17.90 -9.29 15.50
N GLU A 190 -17.95 -7.99 15.76
CA GLU A 190 -18.78 -7.37 16.79
C GLU A 190 -19.23 -6.00 16.29
N GLU A 191 -20.50 -5.67 16.49
CA GLU A 191 -21.07 -4.36 16.15
C GLU A 191 -21.98 -3.92 17.28
N THR A 192 -21.70 -2.74 17.81
CA THR A 192 -22.54 -2.06 18.79
C THR A 192 -23.00 -0.72 18.20
N ALA A 193 -23.80 0.04 18.95
CA ALA A 193 -24.15 1.41 18.54
C ALA A 193 -22.93 2.35 18.52
N GLU A 194 -21.81 1.98 19.15
CA GLU A 194 -20.66 2.85 19.38
C GLU A 194 -19.42 2.43 18.56
N PHE A 195 -19.29 1.15 18.19
CA PHE A 195 -18.13 0.65 17.46
C PHE A 195 -18.41 -0.60 16.61
N GLU A 196 -17.53 -0.85 15.64
CA GLU A 196 -17.53 -2.03 14.79
C GLU A 196 -16.14 -2.69 14.79
N ILE A 197 -16.05 -3.89 15.36
CA ILE A 197 -14.85 -4.74 15.24
C ILE A 197 -15.02 -5.61 14.00
N SER A 198 -14.00 -5.61 13.15
CA SER A 198 -14.07 -6.30 11.86
C SER A 198 -12.75 -6.95 11.47
N ASP A 199 -12.89 -8.11 10.84
CA ASP A 199 -11.79 -8.89 10.28
C ASP A 199 -11.83 -8.88 8.75
N LYS A 200 -10.67 -9.18 8.14
CA LYS A 200 -10.58 -9.51 6.73
C LYS A 200 -11.32 -10.83 6.45
N GLY A 201 -12.36 -10.77 5.63
CA GLY A 201 -13.17 -11.92 5.23
C GLY A 201 -12.66 -12.60 3.95
N LYS A 202 -13.59 -13.19 3.18
CA LYS A 202 -13.26 -13.91 1.94
C LYS A 202 -12.85 -12.94 0.82
N LEU A 203 -11.94 -13.39 -0.05
CA LEU A 203 -11.61 -12.68 -1.27
C LEU A 203 -12.86 -12.55 -2.15
N LEU A 204 -13.15 -11.34 -2.61
CA LEU A 204 -14.24 -11.05 -3.53
C LEU A 204 -13.73 -10.99 -4.97
N TYR A 205 -12.68 -10.21 -5.21
CA TYR A 205 -12.06 -10.01 -6.51
C TYR A 205 -10.69 -9.31 -6.38
N SER A 206 -9.95 -9.27 -7.47
CA SER A 206 -8.71 -8.48 -7.61
C SER A 206 -8.94 -7.29 -8.53
N LEU A 207 -8.25 -6.19 -8.26
CA LEU A 207 -8.27 -4.96 -9.03
C LEU A 207 -6.87 -4.69 -9.57
N ALA A 208 -6.71 -4.72 -10.90
CA ALA A 208 -5.48 -4.30 -11.55
C ALA A 208 -5.52 -2.79 -11.78
N TRP A 209 -4.42 -2.11 -11.46
CA TRP A 209 -4.22 -0.73 -11.88
C TRP A 209 -3.75 -0.68 -13.33
N MET A 210 -4.55 -0.07 -14.21
CA MET A 210 -4.24 0.09 -15.63
C MET A 210 -4.75 1.46 -16.10
N ASP A 211 -3.94 2.16 -16.89
CA ASP A 211 -4.31 3.45 -17.52
C ASP A 211 -4.90 4.48 -16.54
N GLY A 212 -4.38 4.51 -15.31
CA GLY A 212 -4.75 5.50 -14.30
C GLY A 212 -6.03 5.19 -13.50
N LYS A 213 -6.57 3.97 -13.62
CA LYS A 213 -7.74 3.52 -12.88
C LYS A 213 -7.65 2.04 -12.48
N PHE A 214 -8.47 1.63 -11.52
CA PHE A 214 -8.62 0.21 -11.21
C PHE A 214 -9.64 -0.46 -12.13
N ALA A 215 -9.32 -1.68 -12.56
CA ALA A 215 -10.20 -2.57 -13.30
C ALA A 215 -10.27 -3.94 -12.61
N LYS A 216 -11.48 -4.49 -12.50
CA LYS A 216 -11.68 -5.86 -11.99
C LYS A 216 -11.01 -6.87 -12.91
N GLN A 217 -10.18 -7.72 -12.33
CA GLN A 217 -9.68 -8.92 -12.99
C GLN A 217 -10.76 -10.01 -12.89
N LYS A 218 -10.99 -10.70 -14.01
CA LYS A 218 -11.90 -11.85 -14.09
C LYS A 218 -11.23 -13.11 -13.55
#